data_AF-A0A829Q7S8-F1
#
_entry.id   AF-A0A829Q7S8-F1
#
_cell.length_a   1.000
_cell.length_b   1.000
_cell.length_c   1.000
_cell.angle_alpha   90.00
_cell.angle_beta   90.00
_cell.angle_gamma   90.00
#
_symmetry.space_group_name_H-M   'P 1'
#
loop_
_entity.id
_entity.type
_entity.pdbx_description
1 polymer ?
#
loop_
_entity_poly.entity_id
_entity_poly.type
_entity_poly.pdbx_seq_one_letter_code
_entity_poly.pdbx_strand_id
1 'polypeptide(L)' 'MHPNTLDYRLRRVAELTGLDPAQPSAARTLAAALLAVKAR' A
#
# COMPACT_ATOMS: atom_id res chain seq x y z
N MET A 1 -4.83 -13.61 9.96
CA MET A 1 -3.48 -13.32 9.45
C MET A 1 -2.56 -13.11 10.66
N HIS A 2 -1.34 -13.65 10.63
CA HIS A 2 -0.34 -13.31 11.66
C HIS A 2 0.19 -11.89 11.40
N PRO A 3 0.50 -11.07 12.44
CA PRO A 3 1.06 -9.73 12.28
C PRO A 3 2.25 -9.68 11.31
N ASN A 4 3.23 -10.56 11.46
CA ASN A 4 4.36 -10.69 10.52
C ASN A 4 3.95 -10.87 9.05
N THR A 5 2.82 -11.54 8.78
CA THR A 5 2.31 -11.70 7.41
C THR A 5 1.78 -10.38 6.87
N LEU A 6 1.12 -9.58 7.72
CA LEU A 6 0.69 -8.23 7.37
C LEU A 6 1.90 -7.34 7.10
N ASP A 7 2.87 -7.32 8.02
CA ASP A 7 4.10 -6.52 7.89
C ASP A 7 4.89 -6.88 6.64
N TYR A 8 5.01 -8.18 6.34
CA TYR A 8 5.64 -8.64 5.11
C TYR A 8 4.95 -8.12 3.86
N ARG A 9 3.61 -8.17 3.83
CA ARG A 9 2.83 -7.69 2.69
C ARG A 9 2.95 -6.18 2.53
N LEU A 10 2.89 -5.41 3.61
CA LEU A 10 3.02 -3.95 3.57
C LEU A 10 4.42 -3.52 3.12
N ARG A 11 5.47 -4.17 3.62
CA ARG A 11 6.83 -3.96 3.13
C ARG A 11 6.96 -4.29 1.65
N ARG A 12 6.36 -5.39 1.19
CA ARG A 12 6.38 -5.75 -0.24
C ARG A 12 5.68 -4.71 -1.12
N VAL A 13 4.61 -4.08 -0.63
CA VAL A 13 3.97 -2.95 -1.33
C VAL A 13 4.94 -1.78 -1.46
N ALA A 14 5.66 -1.42 -0.39
CA ALA A 14 6.67 -0.37 -0.44
C ALA A 14 7.81 -0.68 -1.42
N GLU A 15 8.32 -1.92 -1.43
CA GLU A 15 9.35 -2.37 -2.36
C GLU A 15 8.93 -2.25 -3.84
N LEU A 16 7.67 -2.58 -4.14
CA LEU A 16 7.17 -2.61 -5.52
C LEU A 16 6.76 -1.23 -6.05
N THR A 17 6.34 -0.32 -5.16
CA THR A 17 5.74 0.97 -5.55
C THR A 17 6.59 2.17 -5.17
N GLY A 18 7.57 2.00 -4.29
CA GLY A 18 8.31 3.10 -3.66
C GLY A 18 7.50 3.90 -2.64
N LEU A 19 6.27 3.49 -2.32
CA LEU A 19 5.37 4.18 -1.41
C LEU A 19 5.17 3.37 -0.12
N ASP A 20 5.61 3.91 1.02
CA ASP A 20 5.43 3.28 2.32
C ASP A 20 3.98 3.39 2.83
N PRO A 21 3.24 2.28 2.98
CA PRO A 21 1.86 2.31 3.49
C PRO A 21 1.72 2.84 4.91
N ALA A 22 2.80 2.82 5.71
CA ALA A 22 2.79 3.36 7.07
C ALA A 22 2.84 4.90 7.11
N GLN A 23 3.22 5.54 5.99
CA GLN A 23 3.26 6.99 5.87
C GLN A 23 1.91 7.55 5.40
N PRO A 24 1.25 8.47 6.15
CA PRO A 24 -0.11 8.92 5.81
C PRO A 24 -0.27 9.52 4.42
N SER A 25 0.74 10.21 3.90
CA SER A 25 0.72 10.78 2.54
C SER A 25 0.76 9.69 1.46
N ALA A 26 1.67 8.73 1.59
CA ALA A 26 1.80 7.58 0.69
C ALA A 26 0.56 6.68 0.74
N ALA A 27 -0.02 6.47 1.92
CA ALA A 27 -1.28 5.74 2.09
C ALA A 27 -2.44 6.38 1.30
N ARG A 28 -2.56 7.71 1.33
CA ARG A 28 -3.57 8.43 0.52
C ARG A 28 -3.34 8.27 -0.98
N THR A 29 -2.09 8.33 -1.43
CA THR A 29 -1.74 8.11 -2.85
C THR A 29 -2.09 6.69 -3.29
N LEU A 30 -1.76 5.67 -2.49
CA LEU A 30 -2.12 4.28 -2.76
C LEU A 30 -3.63 4.09 -2.83
N ALA A 31 -4.40 4.70 -1.92
CA ALA A 31 -5.86 4.65 -1.94
C ALA A 31 -6.45 5.31 -3.21
N ALA A 32 -5.92 6.47 -3.62
CA ALA A 32 -6.34 7.13 -4.85
C ALA A 32 -6.05 6.27 -6.10
N ALA A 33 -4.88 5.62 -6.15
CA ALA A 33 -4.53 4.70 -7.23
C ALA A 33 -5.50 3.50 -7.31
N LEU A 34 -5.86 2.91 -6.17
CA LEU A 34 -6.85 1.82 -6.12
C LEU A 34 -8.23 2.27 -6.65
N LEU A 35 -8.66 3.49 -6.30
CA LEU A 35 -9.91 4.06 -6.80
C LEU A 35 -9.87 4.29 -8.32
N ALA A 36 -8.77 4.85 -8.83
CA ALA A 36 -8.59 5.09 -10.26
C ALA A 36 -8.61 3.78 -11.07
N VAL A 37 -7.99 2.71 -10.55
CA VAL A 37 -8.03 1.38 -11.18
C VAL A 37 -9.43 0.77 -11.15
N LYS A 38 -10.17 0.93 -10.04
CA LYS A 38 -11.51 0.36 -9.89
C LYS A 38 -12.58 1.07 -10.73
N ALA A 39 -12.37 2.33 -11.08
CA ALA A 39 -13.29 3.11 -11.91
C ALA A 39 -13.22 2.79 -13.42
N ARG A 40 -12.29 1.91 -13.82
CA ARG A 40 -12.12 1.44 -15.19
C ARG A 40 -12.89 0.14 -15.43
#